data_AF-A0A7V1PVZ2-F1
#
_entry.id   AF-A0A7V1PVZ2-F1
#
_cell.length_a   1.000
_cell.length_b   1.000
_cell.length_c   1.000
_cell.angle_alpha   90.00
_cell.angle_beta   90.00
_cell.angle_gamma   90.00
#
_symmetry.space_group_name_H-M   'P 1'
#
loop_
_entity.id
_entity.type
_entity.pdbx_description
1 polymer ?
#
loop_
_entity_poly.entity_id
_entity_poly.type
_entity_poly.pdbx_seq_one_letter_code
_entity_poly.pdbx_strand_id
1 'polypeptide(L)'
;MKALKIILLFFMVTISSYAQISVKLLQPPPYQFKIEQFWKVIIINSGEADKRQISVYLKGTATESLQGKIIEVTSSVITLQPGVKIISGRELGPFTIRESNSRFKNIRLKTGSVPSGNYEISITVFDAKGGKQLASDYISTTVENFNRMELISPIDREVIGNIPLGNKKNLKLKRIGRSPLIIFSWLPPVPAPPGARISYRLK
;
A
#
# COMPACT_ATOMS: atom_id res chain seq x y z
N MET A 1 23.14 -45.91 31.83
CA MET A 1 22.86 -44.46 31.98
C MET A 1 23.87 -43.52 31.30
N LYS A 2 25.14 -43.92 31.08
CA LYS A 2 26.15 -43.07 30.40
C LYS A 2 25.90 -42.92 28.88
N ALA A 3 25.47 -43.99 28.20
CA ALA A 3 25.16 -43.97 26.77
C ALA A 3 23.96 -43.08 26.40
N LEU A 4 22.93 -43.02 27.26
CA LEU A 4 21.74 -42.17 27.05
C LEU A 4 22.10 -40.66 27.16
N LYS A 5 23.04 -40.30 28.04
CA LYS A 5 23.54 -38.92 28.16
C LYS A 5 24.35 -38.47 26.93
N ILE A 6 25.06 -39.39 26.28
CA ILE A 6 25.86 -39.10 25.07
C ILE A 6 24.94 -38.88 23.86
N ILE A 7 23.85 -39.65 23.74
CA ILE A 7 22.86 -39.47 22.67
C ILE A 7 22.08 -38.15 22.82
N LEU A 8 21.76 -37.75 24.06
CA LEU A 8 21.09 -36.47 24.33
C LEU A 8 21.99 -35.26 24.01
N LEU A 9 23.30 -35.38 24.22
CA LEU A 9 24.27 -34.32 23.91
C LEU A 9 24.45 -34.13 22.39
N PHE A 10 24.32 -35.20 21.61
CA PHE A 10 24.43 -35.13 20.14
C PHE A 10 23.19 -34.49 19.48
N PHE A 11 22.03 -34.56 20.12
CA PHE A 11 20.78 -33.98 19.61
C PHE A 11 20.70 -32.45 19.77
N MET A 12 21.51 -31.84 20.63
CA MET A 12 21.53 -30.39 20.88
C MET A 12 22.38 -29.58 19.88
N VAL A 13 23.16 -30.23 19.01
CA VAL A 13 24.12 -29.52 18.11
C VAL A 13 23.51 -29.14 16.74
N THR A 14 22.30 -29.58 16.39
CA THR A 14 21.79 -29.45 15.02
C THR A 14 20.83 -28.28 14.77
N ILE A 15 20.59 -27.40 15.74
CA ILE A 15 19.69 -26.26 15.56
C ILE A 15 20.49 -24.99 15.29
N SER A 16 21.13 -24.91 14.13
CA SER A 16 21.62 -23.63 13.59
C SER A 16 20.60 -23.11 12.57
N SER A 17 19.66 -22.31 13.05
CA SER A 17 18.75 -21.54 12.20
C SER A 17 19.53 -20.38 11.57
N TYR A 18 20.04 -20.58 10.35
CA TYR A 18 20.64 -19.50 9.57
C TYR A 18 19.57 -18.90 8.65
N ALA A 19 18.82 -17.92 9.17
CA ALA A 19 18.18 -16.95 8.27
C ALA A 19 19.30 -16.11 7.62
N GLN A 20 19.71 -16.47 6.41
CA GLN A 20 20.79 -15.78 5.69
C GLN A 20 20.33 -14.45 5.09
N ILE A 21 19.02 -14.25 4.95
CA ILE A 21 18.43 -13.01 4.44
C ILE A 21 17.44 -12.46 5.45
N SER A 22 17.51 -11.16 5.71
CA SER A 22 16.44 -10.41 6.35
C SER A 22 15.96 -9.27 5.45
N VAL A 23 14.71 -8.88 5.61
CA VAL A 23 14.11 -7.75 4.90
C VAL A 23 13.37 -6.87 5.89
N LYS A 24 13.45 -5.56 5.70
CA LYS A 24 12.64 -4.58 6.42
C LYS A 24 11.95 -3.67 5.42
N LEU A 25 10.62 -3.63 5.49
CA LEU A 25 9.81 -2.68 4.75
C LEU A 25 9.76 -1.35 5.49
N LEU A 26 10.02 -0.26 4.77
CA LEU A 26 10.00 1.09 5.34
C LEU A 26 8.57 1.59 5.43
N GLN A 27 8.24 2.24 6.55
CA GLN A 27 6.92 2.81 6.77
C GLN A 27 6.61 3.87 5.70
N PRO A 28 5.44 3.81 5.04
CA PRO A 28 5.01 4.85 4.13
C PRO A 28 4.63 6.12 4.93
N PRO A 29 4.54 7.27 4.25
CA PRO A 29 3.97 8.47 4.85
C PRO A 29 2.56 8.20 5.41
N PRO A 30 2.16 8.88 6.49
CA PRO A 30 0.83 8.73 7.07
C PRO A 30 -0.28 8.91 6.03
N TYR A 31 -1.31 8.04 6.11
CA TYR A 31 -2.51 8.09 5.28
C TYR A 31 -2.30 7.89 3.77
N GLN A 32 -1.10 7.47 3.34
CA GLN A 32 -0.77 7.34 1.94
C GLN A 32 -0.08 6.01 1.67
N PHE A 33 -0.45 5.36 0.58
CA PHE A 33 0.30 4.23 0.07
C PHE A 33 0.38 4.25 -1.46
N LYS A 34 1.56 4.54 -1.99
CA LYS A 34 1.84 4.46 -3.43
C LYS A 34 2.51 3.14 -3.78
N ILE A 35 2.25 2.61 -4.96
CA ILE A 35 2.81 1.32 -5.39
C ILE A 35 4.35 1.31 -5.36
N GLU A 36 5.01 2.44 -5.60
CA GLU A 36 6.48 2.52 -5.52
C GLU A 36 7.02 2.26 -4.12
N GLN A 37 6.18 2.38 -3.08
CA GLN A 37 6.58 2.18 -1.70
C GLN A 37 6.73 0.71 -1.33
N PHE A 38 6.17 -0.23 -2.10
CA PHE A 38 6.50 -1.66 -1.98
C PHE A 38 8.01 -1.91 -2.04
N TRP A 39 8.73 -1.06 -2.75
CA TRP A 39 10.15 -1.22 -3.04
C TRP A 39 11.05 -0.45 -2.09
N LYS A 40 10.50 0.30 -1.13
CA LYS A 40 11.29 0.98 -0.12
C LYS A 40 11.66 -0.02 0.97
N VAL A 41 12.68 -0.81 0.71
CA VAL A 41 13.10 -1.91 1.59
C VAL A 41 14.59 -1.90 1.86
N ILE A 42 14.95 -2.37 3.04
CA ILE A 42 16.33 -2.68 3.42
C ILE A 42 16.43 -4.20 3.44
N ILE A 43 17.34 -4.76 2.65
CA ILE A 43 17.64 -6.20 2.65
C ILE A 43 19.04 -6.39 3.20
N ILE A 44 19.20 -7.36 4.10
CA ILE A 44 20.50 -7.76 4.63
C ILE A 44 20.75 -9.20 4.21
N ASN A 45 21.83 -9.41 3.46
CA ASN A 45 22.37 -10.73 3.17
C ASN A 45 23.54 -10.99 4.11
N SER A 46 23.30 -11.80 5.15
CA SER A 46 24.30 -12.16 6.17
C SER A 46 25.24 -13.29 5.72
N GLY A 47 25.30 -13.60 4.42
CA GLY A 47 26.29 -14.53 3.87
C GLY A 47 27.73 -14.00 4.04
N GLU A 48 28.72 -14.91 4.06
CA GLU A 48 30.13 -14.50 4.03
C GLU A 48 30.43 -13.72 2.73
N ALA A 49 31.23 -12.66 2.87
CA ALA A 49 31.51 -11.64 1.85
C ALA A 49 31.94 -12.19 0.48
N ASP A 50 32.57 -13.37 0.44
CA ASP A 50 33.21 -13.89 -0.78
C ASP A 50 32.48 -15.08 -1.43
N LYS A 51 31.37 -15.59 -0.87
CA LYS A 51 30.82 -16.91 -1.33
C LYS A 51 29.31 -17.03 -1.51
N ARG A 52 28.49 -16.03 -1.18
CA ARG A 52 27.02 -16.18 -1.25
C ARG A 52 26.30 -14.99 -1.85
N GLN A 53 26.68 -14.62 -3.08
CA GLN A 53 25.75 -13.87 -3.91
C GLN A 53 24.51 -14.74 -4.18
N ILE A 54 23.33 -14.15 -4.03
CA ILE A 54 22.07 -14.88 -4.18
C ILE A 54 21.14 -14.13 -5.14
N SER A 55 20.60 -14.87 -6.10
CA SER A 55 19.63 -14.33 -7.05
C SER A 55 18.24 -14.46 -6.44
N VAL A 56 17.53 -13.35 -6.32
CA VAL A 56 16.21 -13.28 -5.69
C VAL A 56 15.23 -12.47 -6.53
N TYR A 57 13.94 -12.69 -6.31
CA TYR A 57 12.90 -11.75 -6.73
C TYR A 57 12.03 -11.38 -5.53
N LEU A 58 11.42 -10.21 -5.60
CA LEU A 58 10.57 -9.66 -4.55
C LEU A 58 9.11 -9.72 -4.97
N LYS A 59 8.25 -9.97 -3.99
CA LYS A 59 6.80 -9.96 -4.14
C LYS A 59 6.17 -9.04 -3.12
N GLY A 60 5.59 -7.94 -3.58
CA GLY A 60 4.79 -7.03 -2.76
C GLY A 60 3.32 -7.41 -2.83
N THR A 61 2.62 -7.46 -1.70
CA THR A 61 1.16 -7.63 -1.67
C THR A 61 0.51 -6.61 -0.75
N ALA A 62 -0.65 -6.08 -1.16
CA ALA A 62 -1.51 -5.34 -0.24
C ALA A 62 -2.85 -6.05 -0.09
N THR A 63 -3.25 -6.23 1.15
CA THR A 63 -4.47 -6.92 1.57
C THR A 63 -5.35 -5.92 2.31
N GLU A 64 -6.54 -5.65 1.78
CA GLU A 64 -7.54 -4.82 2.45
C GLU A 64 -8.29 -5.66 3.48
N SER A 65 -8.58 -5.11 4.65
CA SER A 65 -9.29 -5.84 5.72
C SER A 65 -10.66 -6.39 5.31
N LEU A 66 -11.35 -5.76 4.34
CA LEU A 66 -12.70 -6.15 3.91
C LEU A 66 -12.73 -7.01 2.65
N GLN A 67 -11.86 -6.72 1.67
CA GLN A 67 -11.89 -7.35 0.34
C GLN A 67 -10.75 -8.36 0.13
N GLY A 68 -9.85 -8.52 1.12
CA GLY A 68 -8.70 -9.41 1.01
C GLY A 68 -7.63 -8.85 0.07
N LYS A 69 -6.87 -9.72 -0.59
CA LYS A 69 -5.73 -9.32 -1.43
C LYS A 69 -6.19 -8.49 -2.63
N ILE A 70 -5.77 -7.22 -2.67
CA ILE A 70 -6.19 -6.28 -3.72
C ILE A 70 -5.19 -6.17 -4.86
N ILE A 71 -3.89 -6.28 -4.55
CA ILE A 71 -2.82 -6.17 -5.51
C ILE A 71 -1.65 -7.06 -5.11
N GLU A 72 -1.01 -7.63 -6.12
CA GLU A 72 0.21 -8.40 -6.03
C GLU A 72 1.17 -7.91 -7.11
N VAL A 73 2.39 -7.56 -6.70
CA VAL A 73 3.42 -7.05 -7.61
C VAL A 73 4.68 -7.90 -7.46
N THR A 74 5.21 -8.39 -8.58
CA THR A 74 6.44 -9.19 -8.63
C THR A 74 7.53 -8.42 -9.36
N SER A 75 8.72 -8.34 -8.76
CA SER A 75 9.89 -7.71 -9.37
C SER A 75 10.57 -8.63 -10.39
N SER A 76 11.50 -8.06 -11.14
CA SER A 76 12.52 -8.84 -11.85
C SER A 76 13.50 -9.48 -10.87
N VAL A 77 14.25 -10.48 -11.36
CA VAL A 77 15.32 -11.13 -10.60
C VAL A 77 16.50 -10.17 -10.45
N ILE A 78 17.01 -10.06 -9.23
CA ILE A 78 18.21 -9.29 -8.90
C ILE A 78 19.22 -10.16 -8.17
N THR A 79 20.49 -9.80 -8.25
CA THR A 79 21.56 -10.43 -7.48
C THR A 79 21.85 -9.60 -6.24
N LEU A 80 21.72 -10.22 -5.07
CA LEU A 80 22.10 -9.65 -3.79
C LEU A 80 23.53 -10.09 -3.43
N GLN A 81 24.41 -9.12 -3.30
CA GLN A 81 25.72 -9.33 -2.69
C GLN A 81 25.58 -9.43 -1.16
N PRO A 82 26.55 -10.05 -0.47
CA PRO A 82 26.63 -9.98 0.98
C PRO A 82 26.63 -8.54 1.52
N GLY A 83 26.03 -8.34 2.70
CA GLY A 83 25.90 -7.04 3.35
C GLY A 83 24.50 -6.43 3.23
N VAL A 84 24.43 -5.12 3.44
CA VAL A 84 23.17 -4.36 3.45
C VAL A 84 22.93 -3.74 2.08
N LYS A 85 21.75 -3.97 1.52
CA LYS A 85 21.29 -3.31 0.30
C LYS A 85 19.99 -2.55 0.57
N ILE A 86 20.02 -1.25 0.32
CA ILE A 86 18.81 -0.40 0.27
C ILE A 86 18.31 -0.46 -1.16
N ILE A 87 17.06 -0.89 -1.34
CA ILE A 87 16.48 -1.05 -2.67
C ILE A 87 15.49 0.08 -2.94
N SER A 88 15.42 0.47 -4.22
CA SER A 88 14.39 1.36 -4.75
C SER A 88 13.77 0.77 -6.01
N GLY A 89 12.58 1.23 -6.37
CA GLY A 89 11.82 0.64 -7.49
C GLY A 89 12.51 0.70 -8.86
N ARG A 90 13.53 1.54 -9.07
CA ARG A 90 14.20 1.62 -10.39
C ARG A 90 15.04 0.38 -10.71
N GLU A 91 15.60 -0.27 -9.69
CA GLU A 91 16.47 -1.45 -9.85
C GLU A 91 15.69 -2.77 -9.96
N LEU A 92 14.39 -2.74 -9.67
CA LEU A 92 13.55 -3.93 -9.58
C LEU A 92 12.65 -4.13 -10.81
N GLY A 93 12.66 -3.17 -11.74
CA GLY A 93 11.88 -3.20 -12.96
C GLY A 93 12.47 -4.15 -14.02
N PRO A 94 11.65 -4.66 -14.96
CA PRO A 94 10.20 -4.50 -15.05
C PRO A 94 9.42 -5.25 -13.96
N PHE A 95 8.17 -4.82 -13.74
CA PHE A 95 7.25 -5.38 -12.73
C PHE A 95 6.07 -6.10 -13.36
N THR A 96 5.68 -7.24 -12.77
CA THR A 96 4.41 -7.91 -13.10
C THR A 96 3.38 -7.56 -12.04
N ILE A 97 2.27 -6.93 -12.44
CA ILE A 97 1.20 -6.48 -11.55
C ILE A 97 -0.06 -7.31 -11.77
N ARG A 98 -0.63 -7.86 -10.70
CA ARG A 98 -1.91 -8.56 -10.68
C ARG A 98 -2.84 -7.84 -9.72
N GLU A 99 -4.02 -7.46 -10.21
CA GLU A 99 -5.03 -6.71 -9.45
C GLU A 99 -6.31 -7.54 -9.38
N SER A 100 -7.03 -7.46 -8.27
CA SER A 100 -8.24 -8.27 -8.11
C SER A 100 -9.46 -7.73 -8.87
N ASN A 101 -9.51 -6.44 -9.19
CA ASN A 101 -10.61 -5.85 -9.96
C ASN A 101 -10.20 -4.60 -10.78
N SER A 102 -11.09 -4.18 -11.69
CA SER A 102 -10.91 -3.01 -12.56
C SER A 102 -10.96 -1.67 -11.81
N ARG A 103 -11.65 -1.59 -10.66
CA ARG A 103 -11.71 -0.38 -9.83
C ARG A 103 -10.32 -0.01 -9.32
N PHE A 104 -9.55 -0.98 -8.85
CA PHE A 104 -8.18 -0.78 -8.35
C PHE A 104 -7.24 -0.36 -9.46
N LYS A 105 -7.34 -1.01 -10.63
CA LYS A 105 -6.60 -0.62 -11.83
C LYS A 105 -6.83 0.85 -12.17
N ASN A 106 -8.08 1.30 -12.19
CA ASN A 106 -8.41 2.69 -12.52
C ASN A 106 -7.85 3.69 -11.51
N ILE A 107 -7.89 3.38 -10.21
CA ILE A 107 -7.34 4.25 -9.16
C ILE A 107 -5.82 4.29 -9.30
N ARG A 108 -5.14 3.15 -9.39
CA ARG A 108 -3.68 3.08 -9.57
C ARG A 108 -3.22 3.87 -10.80
N LEU A 109 -3.88 3.70 -11.94
CA LEU A 109 -3.50 4.43 -13.17
C LEU A 109 -3.68 5.95 -13.03
N LYS A 110 -4.62 6.41 -12.21
CA LYS A 110 -4.88 7.85 -11.98
C LYS A 110 -3.99 8.46 -10.89
N THR A 111 -3.73 7.72 -9.81
CA THR A 111 -3.12 8.29 -8.59
C THR A 111 -1.80 7.64 -8.20
N GLY A 112 -1.45 6.49 -8.79
CA GLY A 112 -0.33 5.65 -8.34
C GLY A 112 -0.56 5.00 -6.98
N SER A 113 -1.77 5.12 -6.41
CA SER A 113 -2.13 4.69 -5.06
C SER A 113 -3.16 3.56 -5.08
N VAL A 114 -3.43 3.02 -3.89
CA VAL A 114 -4.58 2.14 -3.64
C VAL A 114 -5.80 2.97 -3.16
N PRO A 115 -7.03 2.40 -3.18
CA PRO A 115 -8.21 3.07 -2.65
C PRO A 115 -8.07 3.41 -1.16
N SER A 116 -9.01 4.21 -0.64
CA SER A 116 -9.06 4.46 0.80
C SER A 116 -9.48 3.19 1.53
N GLY A 117 -8.78 2.86 2.61
CA GLY A 117 -9.02 1.63 3.37
C GLY A 117 -7.90 1.32 4.36
N ASN A 118 -8.08 0.26 5.12
CA ASN A 118 -7.07 -0.30 6.01
C ASN A 118 -6.39 -1.47 5.32
N TYR A 119 -5.07 -1.40 5.23
CA TYR A 119 -4.25 -2.34 4.49
C TYR A 119 -3.17 -2.96 5.35
N GLU A 120 -2.97 -4.26 5.15
CA GLU A 120 -1.71 -4.91 5.46
C GLU A 120 -0.87 -4.96 4.19
N ILE A 121 0.31 -4.36 4.23
CA ILE A 121 1.26 -4.34 3.12
C ILE A 121 2.40 -5.26 3.51
N SER A 122 2.70 -6.22 2.65
CA SER A 122 3.81 -7.15 2.86
C SER A 122 4.79 -7.16 1.69
N ILE A 123 6.04 -7.45 2.01
CA ILE A 123 7.09 -7.74 1.05
C ILE A 123 7.69 -9.09 1.39
N THR A 124 7.86 -9.93 0.37
CA THR A 124 8.46 -11.25 0.50
C THR A 124 9.59 -11.41 -0.50
N VAL A 125 10.73 -11.89 0.00
CA VAL A 125 11.93 -12.19 -0.80
C VAL A 125 11.94 -13.69 -1.10
N PHE A 126 12.03 -14.04 -2.37
CA PHE A 126 12.08 -15.42 -2.84
C PHE A 126 13.40 -15.72 -3.53
N ASP A 127 13.93 -16.93 -3.32
CA ASP A 127 15.03 -17.46 -4.11
C ASP A 127 14.60 -17.65 -5.57
N ALA A 128 15.40 -17.14 -6.51
CA ALA A 128 15.07 -17.21 -7.93
C ALA A 128 15.22 -18.62 -8.52
N LYS A 129 16.04 -19.50 -7.92
CA LYS A 129 16.25 -20.86 -8.43
C LYS A 129 15.12 -21.80 -8.06
N GLY A 130 14.73 -21.81 -6.78
CA GLY A 130 13.72 -22.74 -6.26
C GLY A 130 12.37 -22.12 -5.90
N GLY A 131 12.22 -20.80 -5.96
CA GLY A 131 11.00 -20.11 -5.52
C GLY A 131 10.74 -20.21 -4.01
N LYS A 132 11.74 -20.61 -3.22
CA LYS A 132 11.63 -20.74 -1.77
C LYS A 132 11.59 -19.34 -1.14
N GLN A 133 10.65 -19.11 -0.22
CA GLN A 133 10.63 -17.89 0.58
C GLN A 133 11.86 -17.83 1.49
N LEU A 134 12.59 -16.73 1.41
CA LEU A 134 13.81 -16.49 2.18
C LEU A 134 13.55 -15.55 3.37
N ALA A 135 12.75 -14.50 3.15
CA ALA A 135 12.41 -13.52 4.17
C ALA A 135 11.09 -12.82 3.84
N SER A 136 10.42 -12.27 4.85
CA SER A 136 9.22 -11.43 4.67
C SER A 136 9.11 -10.40 5.78
N ASP A 137 8.54 -9.24 5.47
CA ASP A 137 8.14 -8.23 6.45
C ASP A 137 6.79 -7.64 6.06
N TYR A 138 6.08 -7.09 7.03
CA TYR A 138 4.77 -6.49 6.82
C TYR A 138 4.56 -5.25 7.70
N ILE A 139 3.67 -4.39 7.24
CA ILE A 139 3.24 -3.18 7.94
C ILE A 139 1.74 -3.00 7.77
N SER A 140 1.09 -2.47 8.79
CA SER A 140 -0.31 -2.05 8.72
C SER A 140 -0.37 -0.54 8.48
N THR A 141 -1.22 -0.12 7.55
CA THR A 141 -1.43 1.30 7.29
C THR A 141 -2.86 1.59 6.87
N THR A 142 -3.31 2.80 7.16
CA THR A 142 -4.57 3.34 6.63
C THR A 142 -4.23 4.23 5.46
N VAL A 143 -4.97 4.11 4.36
CA VAL A 143 -4.87 4.97 3.19
C VAL A 143 -6.12 5.84 3.14
N GLU A 144 -5.92 7.15 3.01
CA GLU A 144 -7.00 8.09 2.77
C GLU A 144 -6.73 8.90 1.50
N ASN A 145 -7.54 8.64 0.48
CA ASN A 145 -7.60 9.53 -0.67
C ASN A 145 -8.47 10.74 -0.30
N PHE A 146 -7.83 11.84 0.08
CA PHE A 146 -8.48 13.11 0.42
C PHE A 146 -9.05 13.86 -0.80
N ASN A 147 -9.01 13.29 -2.01
CA ASN A 147 -9.63 13.88 -3.20
C ASN A 147 -11.15 13.66 -3.27
N ARG A 148 -11.76 13.16 -2.19
CA ARG A 148 -13.20 12.93 -2.13
C ARG A 148 -13.92 14.27 -2.24
N MET A 149 -14.77 14.38 -3.27
CA MET A 149 -15.67 15.51 -3.44
C MET A 149 -16.72 15.44 -2.33
N GLU A 150 -16.81 16.47 -1.49
CA GLU A 150 -17.77 16.56 -0.41
C GLU A 150 -18.89 17.52 -0.79
N LEU A 151 -20.14 17.10 -0.61
CA LEU A 151 -21.31 17.95 -0.80
C LEU A 151 -21.42 18.91 0.38
N ILE A 152 -21.31 20.21 0.12
CA ILE A 152 -21.49 21.27 1.13
C ILE A 152 -22.95 21.72 1.19
N SER A 153 -23.63 21.70 0.05
CA SER A 153 -25.06 22.02 -0.05
C SER A 153 -25.68 21.29 -1.24
N PRO A 154 -26.88 20.72 -1.11
CA PRO A 154 -27.76 20.75 0.06
C PRO A 154 -27.23 19.92 1.24
N ILE A 155 -27.62 20.28 2.46
CA ILE A 155 -27.32 19.44 3.64
C ILE A 155 -28.15 18.14 3.56
N ASP A 156 -27.77 17.12 4.35
CA ASP A 156 -28.50 15.85 4.35
C ASP A 156 -30.01 16.07 4.57
N ARG A 157 -30.84 15.42 3.74
CA ARG A 157 -32.31 15.52 3.69
C ARG A 157 -32.89 16.88 3.26
N GLU A 158 -32.09 17.85 2.83
CA GLU A 158 -32.62 19.05 2.20
C GLU A 158 -33.10 18.74 0.78
N VAL A 159 -34.43 18.83 0.60
CA VAL A 159 -35.10 18.53 -0.67
C VAL A 159 -34.99 19.72 -1.60
N ILE A 160 -34.23 19.53 -2.68
CA ILE A 160 -34.14 20.48 -3.78
C ILE A 160 -35.23 20.16 -4.81
N GLY A 161 -36.23 21.03 -4.97
CA GLY A 161 -37.24 20.88 -6.02
C GLY A 161 -38.41 21.86 -5.90
N ASN A 162 -39.15 22.01 -7.00
CA ASN A 162 -40.44 22.70 -7.00
C ASN A 162 -41.47 21.81 -6.31
N ILE A 163 -41.91 22.20 -5.11
CA ILE A 163 -42.87 21.43 -4.33
C ILE A 163 -44.26 21.67 -4.94
N PRO A 164 -45.04 20.60 -5.29
CA PRO A 164 -46.43 20.78 -5.68
C PRO A 164 -47.18 21.46 -4.54
N LEU A 165 -47.99 22.46 -4.87
CA LEU A 165 -48.73 23.33 -3.97
C LEU A 165 -49.82 22.54 -3.20
N GLY A 166 -49.45 21.60 -2.33
CA GLY A 166 -50.41 20.63 -1.75
C GLY A 166 -50.27 20.34 -0.27
N ASN A 167 -49.14 20.62 0.40
CA ASN A 167 -49.02 20.33 1.84
C ASN A 167 -48.08 21.32 2.56
N LYS A 168 -48.59 22.52 2.83
CA LYS A 168 -47.90 23.56 3.63
C LYS A 168 -48.26 23.46 5.12
N LYS A 169 -47.88 22.37 5.81
CA LYS A 169 -48.07 22.36 7.28
C LYS A 169 -46.85 22.08 8.15
N ASN A 170 -45.70 21.62 7.65
CA ASN A 170 -44.56 21.37 8.56
C ASN A 170 -43.13 21.58 8.02
N LEU A 171 -42.92 22.17 6.84
CA LEU A 171 -41.56 22.53 6.41
C LEU A 171 -41.39 24.05 6.43
N LYS A 172 -40.36 24.54 7.14
CA LYS A 172 -39.82 25.90 7.01
C LYS A 172 -39.25 26.05 5.58
N LEU A 173 -40.14 26.27 4.62
CA LEU A 173 -39.82 26.34 3.20
C LEU A 173 -39.39 27.76 2.85
N LYS A 174 -38.09 27.97 2.82
CA LYS A 174 -37.50 29.18 2.24
C LYS A 174 -37.85 29.17 0.74
N ARG A 175 -38.63 30.15 0.28
CA ARG A 175 -39.07 30.25 -1.12
C ARG A 175 -37.81 30.50 -2.00
N ILE A 176 -37.40 29.50 -2.77
CA ILE A 176 -36.20 29.56 -3.62
C ILE A 176 -36.61 30.12 -5.00
N GLY A 177 -36.26 31.39 -5.29
CA GLY A 177 -36.51 32.05 -6.59
C GLY A 177 -35.37 31.91 -7.61
N ARG A 178 -34.34 31.09 -7.33
CA ARG A 178 -33.17 30.88 -8.18
C ARG A 178 -32.73 29.42 -8.11
N SER A 179 -32.07 28.91 -9.15
CA SER A 179 -31.56 27.53 -9.19
C SER A 179 -30.89 27.16 -7.85
N PRO A 180 -31.21 25.98 -7.31
CA PRO A 180 -30.67 25.54 -6.03
C PRO A 180 -29.14 25.50 -6.10
N LEU A 181 -28.48 26.08 -5.11
CA LEU A 181 -27.02 26.14 -5.04
C LEU A 181 -26.48 24.78 -4.62
N ILE A 182 -26.14 23.94 -5.60
CA ILE A 182 -25.41 22.70 -5.37
C ILE A 182 -23.93 23.06 -5.28
N ILE A 183 -23.36 22.91 -4.09
CA ILE A 183 -21.96 23.27 -3.82
C ILE A 183 -21.20 22.02 -3.43
N PHE A 184 -20.13 21.75 -4.15
CA PHE A 184 -19.14 20.74 -3.79
C PHE A 184 -17.87 21.42 -3.32
N SER A 185 -17.23 20.84 -2.31
CA SER A 185 -15.83 21.10 -2.00
C SER A 185 -15.00 19.91 -2.45
N TRP A 186 -13.80 20.17 -2.96
CA TRP A 186 -12.82 19.12 -3.22
C TRP A 186 -11.46 19.67 -2.85
N LEU A 187 -10.64 18.82 -2.22
CA LEU A 187 -9.22 19.12 -2.03
C LEU A 187 -8.46 18.69 -3.28
N PRO A 188 -7.46 19.48 -3.73
CA PRO A 188 -6.56 19.03 -4.78
C PRO A 188 -5.85 17.74 -4.33
N PRO A 189 -5.51 16.82 -5.26
CA PRO A 189 -4.82 15.59 -4.92
C PRO A 189 -3.47 15.89 -4.24
N VAL A 190 -3.17 15.20 -3.15
CA VAL A 190 -1.93 15.35 -2.39
C VAL A 190 -1.10 14.07 -2.51
N PRO A 191 0.20 14.14 -2.87
CA PRO A 191 0.94 15.36 -3.25
C PRO A 191 0.52 15.89 -4.63
N ALA A 192 0.74 17.19 -4.85
CA ALA A 192 0.39 17.87 -6.10
C ALA A 192 1.04 17.19 -7.33
N PRO A 193 0.33 17.09 -8.47
CA PRO A 193 0.89 16.51 -9.68
C PRO A 193 2.14 17.26 -10.18
N PRO A 194 3.11 16.58 -10.82
CA PRO A 194 4.25 17.24 -11.45
C PRO A 194 3.78 18.34 -12.42
N GLY A 195 4.29 19.57 -12.26
CA GLY A 195 3.94 20.72 -13.09
C GLY A 195 2.77 21.59 -12.58
N ALA A 196 2.08 21.20 -11.52
CA ALA A 196 1.05 22.02 -10.91
C ALA A 196 1.67 23.23 -10.17
N ARG A 197 1.27 24.46 -10.52
CA ARG A 197 1.61 25.69 -9.78
C ARG A 197 0.49 26.00 -8.79
N ILE A 198 0.78 25.91 -7.50
CA ILE A 198 -0.17 26.27 -6.44
C ILE A 198 0.03 27.75 -6.10
N SER A 199 -0.98 28.58 -6.36
CA SER A 199 -1.02 29.98 -5.92
C SER A 199 -2.13 30.16 -4.89
N TYR A 200 -1.82 30.76 -3.74
CA TYR A 200 -2.81 31.16 -2.75
C TYR A 200 -3.00 32.68 -2.77
N ARG A 201 -4.23 33.13 -2.51
CA ARG A 201 -4.54 34.54 -2.25
C ARG A 201 -5.19 34.60 -0.88
N LEU A 202 -4.45 35.14 0.09
CA LEU A 202 -5.02 35.47 1.40
C LEU A 202 -5.97 36.66 1.20
N LYS A 203 -7.13 36.57 1.83
CA LYS A 203 -8.17 37.60 1.78
C LYS A 203 -8.21 38.32 3.12
#